data_AF-A0A1N7AXS6-F1
#
_entry.id   AF-A0A1N7AXS6-F1
#
_cell.length_a   1.000
_cell.length_b   1.000
_cell.length_c   1.000
_cell.angle_alpha   90.00
_cell.angle_beta   90.00
_cell.angle_gamma   90.00
#
_symmetry.space_group_name_H-M   'P 1'
#
loop_
_entity.id
_entity.type
_entity.pdbx_description
1 polymer ?
#
loop_
_entity_poly.entity_id
_entity_poly.type
_entity_poly.pdbx_seq_one_letter_code
_entity_poly.pdbx_strand_id
1 'polypeptide(L)'
;MQAQTNSSSEAEAITPANLKRTIDRIRPAMASKRLDLPSICDICGFARSTRRHQSCSKLRQQRKTEEWAALMAEKAAARAAREKRYAR
;
A
#
# COMPACT_ATOMS: atom_id res chain seq x y z
N MET A 1 -26.34 2.79 63.00
CA MET A 1 -25.72 4.14 62.94
C MET A 1 -25.26 4.31 61.50
N GLN A 2 -25.99 5.09 60.70
CA GLN A 2 -25.65 6.48 60.32
C GLN A 2 -24.31 6.53 59.56
N ALA A 3 -24.16 7.17 58.41
CA ALA A 3 -25.04 7.98 57.58
C ALA A 3 -24.40 8.12 56.19
N GLN A 4 -25.21 8.61 55.26
CA GLN A 4 -24.89 9.01 53.90
C GLN A 4 -23.76 10.04 53.85
N THR A 5 -23.07 10.16 52.72
CA THR A 5 -23.17 11.37 51.87
C THR A 5 -22.51 11.13 50.52
N ASN A 6 -23.29 11.45 49.48
CA ASN A 6 -22.87 11.60 48.10
C ASN A 6 -21.94 12.82 47.98
N SER A 7 -21.13 12.83 46.91
CA SER A 7 -21.10 13.90 45.90
C SER A 7 -19.68 14.29 45.48
N SER A 8 -19.48 14.20 44.17
CA SER A 8 -18.83 15.22 43.36
C SER A 8 -17.34 15.44 43.55
N SER A 9 -16.56 14.90 42.62
CA SER A 9 -15.58 15.62 41.79
C SER A 9 -14.62 14.57 41.21
N GLU A 10 -14.21 14.58 39.96
CA GLU A 10 -14.49 15.38 38.79
C GLU A 10 -14.19 14.39 37.66
N ALA A 11 -15.15 14.17 36.77
CA ALA A 11 -14.80 13.63 35.48
C ALA A 11 -14.01 14.73 34.76
N GLU A 12 -12.70 14.80 35.00
CA GLU A 12 -11.81 15.49 34.09
C GLU A 12 -11.83 14.72 32.78
N ALA A 13 -12.76 15.15 31.93
CA ALA A 13 -12.74 14.89 30.52
C ALA A 13 -11.41 15.42 29.97
N ILE A 14 -10.40 14.56 29.94
CA ILE A 14 -9.26 14.73 29.05
C ILE A 14 -9.86 14.62 27.66
N THR A 15 -10.15 15.76 27.07
CA THR A 15 -10.44 15.91 25.65
C THR A 15 -9.09 15.98 24.94
N PRO A 16 -8.60 14.92 24.27
CA PRO A 16 -7.50 15.08 23.34
C PRO A 16 -8.08 15.63 22.02
N ALA A 17 -8.58 16.86 22.04
CA ALA A 17 -8.68 17.65 20.84
C ALA A 17 -7.23 17.91 20.40
N ASN A 18 -6.75 17.12 19.43
CA ASN A 18 -5.46 17.25 18.77
C ASN A 18 -4.28 16.40 19.33
N LEU A 19 -4.52 15.11 19.61
CA LEU A 19 -3.43 14.14 19.51
C LEU A 19 -3.23 13.80 18.02
N LYS A 20 -2.30 14.51 17.37
CA LYS A 20 -1.82 14.18 16.02
C LYS A 20 -1.06 12.87 16.11
N ARG A 21 -1.82 11.78 16.05
CA ARG A 21 -1.38 10.40 16.27
C ARG A 21 -0.40 10.03 15.15
N THR A 22 0.89 10.12 15.44
CA THR A 22 1.97 9.52 14.65
C THR A 22 1.97 8.02 14.89
N ILE A 23 0.87 7.34 14.53
CA ILE A 23 0.94 5.89 14.33
C ILE A 23 1.79 5.74 13.07
N ASP A 24 2.95 5.10 13.19
CA ASP A 24 3.73 4.66 12.03
C ASP A 24 2.83 3.79 11.15
N ARG A 25 2.31 4.41 10.09
CA ARG A 25 1.38 3.75 9.19
C ARG A 25 2.16 2.71 8.41
N ILE A 26 2.05 1.44 8.82
CA ILE A 26 2.64 0.28 8.13
C ILE A 26 2.22 0.25 6.66
N ARG A 27 0.99 0.73 6.35
CA ARG A 27 0.50 0.86 4.98
C ARG A 27 0.43 2.35 4.60
N PRO A 28 1.02 2.75 3.46
CA PRO A 28 0.93 4.13 2.98
C PRO A 28 -0.52 4.59 2.88
N ALA A 29 -0.73 5.91 3.04
CA ALA A 29 -2.05 6.50 2.86
C ALA A 29 -2.59 6.15 1.47
N MET A 30 -3.85 5.73 1.40
CA MET A 30 -4.53 5.57 0.11
C MET A 30 -4.43 6.89 -0.66
N ALA A 31 -4.23 6.80 -1.98
CA ALA A 31 -4.13 7.99 -2.82
C ALA A 31 -5.37 8.87 -2.61
N SER A 32 -5.16 10.10 -2.13
CA SER A 32 -6.24 11.06 -1.88
C SER A 32 -6.81 11.65 -3.17
N LYS A 33 -6.04 11.60 -4.26
CA LYS A 33 -6.47 12.02 -5.59
C LYS A 33 -7.02 10.82 -6.35
N ARG A 34 -7.98 11.07 -7.25
CA ARG A 34 -8.45 10.06 -8.21
C ARG A 34 -7.26 9.60 -9.04
N LEU A 35 -7.05 8.29 -9.12
CA LEU A 35 -6.20 7.73 -10.15
C LEU A 35 -6.96 7.91 -11.47
N ASP A 36 -6.54 8.87 -12.29
CA ASP A 36 -7.04 9.02 -13.66
C ASP A 36 -6.60 7.80 -14.47
N LEU A 37 -7.36 6.71 -14.34
CA LEU A 37 -7.14 5.52 -15.15
C LEU A 37 -7.66 5.82 -16.55
N PRO A 38 -6.88 5.52 -17.61
CA PRO A 38 -7.34 5.73 -18.97
C PRO A 38 -8.65 4.97 -19.22
N SER A 39 -9.65 5.65 -19.78
CA SER A 39 -10.92 5.02 -20.17
C SER A 39 -10.74 3.94 -21.24
N ILE A 40 -9.60 3.92 -21.93
CA ILE A 40 -9.27 2.98 -22.99
C ILE A 40 -8.23 1.96 -22.49
N CYS A 41 -8.39 0.71 -22.92
CA CYS A 41 -7.41 -0.34 -22.69
C CYS A 41 -6.22 -0.19 -23.65
N ASP A 42 -5.03 -0.12 -23.08
CA ASP A 42 -3.72 -0.08 -23.73
C ASP A 42 -3.37 -1.34 -24.55
N ILE A 43 -4.06 -2.46 -24.33
CA ILE A 43 -3.81 -3.72 -25.06
C ILE A 43 -4.73 -3.85 -26.27
N CYS A 44 -6.03 -3.63 -26.09
CA CYS A 44 -7.03 -3.91 -27.12
C CYS A 44 -7.68 -2.66 -27.71
N GLY A 45 -7.38 -1.45 -27.20
CA GLY A 45 -7.91 -0.20 -27.73
C GLY A 45 -9.39 0.05 -27.45
N PHE A 46 -10.09 -0.86 -26.79
CA PHE A 46 -11.50 -0.68 -26.43
C PHE A 46 -11.68 0.03 -25.09
N ALA A 47 -12.87 0.60 -24.86
CA ALA A 47 -13.22 1.20 -23.58
C ALA A 47 -13.20 0.16 -22.45
N ARG A 48 -12.54 0.48 -21.32
CA ARG A 48 -12.40 -0.40 -20.13
C ARG A 48 -13.72 -0.77 -19.49
N SER A 49 -14.78 0.00 -19.72
CA SER A 49 -16.15 -0.29 -19.28
C SER A 49 -16.76 -1.54 -19.94
N THR A 50 -16.17 -2.02 -21.04
CA THR A 50 -16.65 -3.22 -21.74
C THR A 50 -16.16 -4.52 -21.07
N ARG A 51 -16.96 -5.59 -21.14
CA ARG A 51 -16.70 -6.88 -20.46
C ARG A 51 -15.63 -7.78 -21.13
N ARG A 52 -14.81 -7.28 -22.07
CA ARG A 52 -13.92 -8.10 -22.91
C ARG A 52 -12.49 -8.26 -22.38
N HIS A 53 -12.20 -7.77 -21.18
CA HIS A 53 -10.82 -7.55 -20.71
C HIS A 53 -10.15 -8.72 -19.97
N GLN A 54 -10.75 -9.91 -19.95
CA GLN A 54 -10.17 -11.06 -19.24
C GLN A 54 -8.80 -11.46 -19.81
N SER A 55 -8.68 -11.56 -21.14
CA SER A 55 -7.40 -11.85 -21.82
C SER A 55 -6.37 -10.73 -21.61
N CYS A 56 -6.79 -9.48 -21.74
CA CYS A 56 -5.94 -8.30 -21.52
C CYS A 56 -5.41 -8.25 -20.07
N SER A 57 -6.23 -8.63 -19.09
CA SER A 57 -5.83 -8.69 -17.69
C SER A 57 -4.75 -9.75 -17.47
N LYS A 58 -4.93 -10.94 -18.04
CA LYS A 58 -3.94 -12.03 -17.97
C LYS A 58 -2.60 -11.60 -18.58
N LEU A 59 -2.63 -10.98 -19.76
CA LEU A 59 -1.41 -10.49 -20.41
C LEU A 59 -0.68 -9.44 -19.58
N ARG A 60 -1.42 -8.51 -18.94
CA ARG A 60 -0.84 -7.54 -18.01
C ARG A 60 -0.18 -8.20 -16.81
N GLN A 61 -0.80 -9.25 -16.26
CA GLN A 61 -0.22 -10.02 -15.17
C GLN A 61 1.05 -10.74 -15.61
N GLN A 62 1.05 -11.37 -16.79
CA GLN A 62 2.22 -12.05 -17.36
C GLN A 62 3.41 -11.09 -17.54
N ARG A 63 3.18 -9.92 -18.15
CA ARG A 63 4.24 -8.90 -18.31
C ARG A 63 4.83 -8.46 -16.97
N LYS A 64 3.99 -8.21 -15.97
CA LYS A 64 4.48 -7.88 -14.61
C LYS A 64 5.28 -9.01 -13.98
N THR A 65 4.90 -10.26 -14.21
CA THR A 65 5.66 -11.41 -13.70
C THR A 65 7.01 -11.55 -14.41
N GLU A 66 7.06 -11.28 -15.71
CA GLU A 66 8.32 -11.27 -16.50
C GLU A 66 9.25 -10.14 -16.05
N GLU A 67 8.72 -8.91 -15.91
CA GLU A 67 9.46 -7.76 -15.37
C GLU A 67 10.02 -8.06 -13.97
N TRP A 68 9.23 -8.70 -13.12
CA TRP A 68 9.69 -9.09 -11.79
C TRP A 68 10.79 -10.16 -11.82
N ALA A 69 10.65 -11.16 -12.70
CA ALA A 69 11.64 -12.20 -12.88
C ALA A 69 12.97 -11.61 -13.37
N ALA A 70 12.93 -10.68 -14.32
CA ALA A 70 14.11 -9.96 -14.82
C ALA A 70 14.81 -9.17 -13.69
N LEU A 71 14.05 -8.41 -12.90
CA LEU A 71 14.57 -7.66 -11.75
C LEU A 71 15.27 -8.59 -10.74
N MET A 72 14.68 -9.75 -10.45
CA MET A 72 15.29 -10.71 -9.53
C MET A 72 16.56 -11.35 -10.10
N ALA A 73 16.60 -11.64 -11.40
CA ALA A 73 17.80 -12.12 -12.06
C ALA A 73 18.94 -11.08 -12.00
N GLU A 74 18.63 -9.80 -12.24
CA GLU A 74 19.61 -8.71 -12.12
C GLU A 74 20.13 -8.57 -10.68
N LYS A 75 19.25 -8.63 -9.69
CA LYS A 75 19.64 -8.62 -8.27
C LYS A 75 20.54 -9.79 -7.91
N ALA A 76 20.24 -10.99 -8.41
CA ALA A 76 21.06 -12.17 -8.20
C ALA A 76 22.44 -12.02 -8.86
N ALA A 77 22.50 -11.54 -10.10
CA ALA A 77 23.75 -11.26 -10.81
C ALA A 77 24.59 -10.20 -10.08
N ALA A 78 23.96 -9.12 -9.60
CA ALA A 78 24.64 -8.09 -8.82
C ALA A 78 25.20 -8.63 -7.49
N ARG A 79 24.49 -9.54 -6.82
CA ARG A 79 24.99 -10.22 -5.61
C ARG A 79 26.21 -11.10 -5.93
N ALA A 80 26.12 -11.94 -6.96
CA ALA A 80 27.21 -12.81 -7.37
C ALA A 80 28.46 -12.01 -7.81
N ALA A 81 28.28 -10.88 -8.50
CA ALA A 81 29.38 -10.00 -8.88
C ALA A 81 30.05 -9.32 -7.67
N ARG A 82 29.28 -8.97 -6.64
CA ARG A 82 29.83 -8.45 -5.37
C ARG A 82 30.63 -9.53 -4.64
N GLU A 83 30.11 -10.74 -4.52
CA GLU A 83 30.82 -11.87 -3.88
C GLU A 83 32.17 -12.14 -4.58
N LYS A 84 32.19 -12.17 -5.92
CA LYS A 84 33.42 -12.32 -6.71
C LYS A 84 34.42 -11.16 -6.51
N ARG A 85 33.95 -9.96 -6.15
CA ARG A 85 34.81 -8.79 -5.88
C ARG A 85 35.53 -8.90 -4.54
N TYR A 86 34.89 -9.49 -3.53
CA TYR A 86 35.47 -9.66 -2.19
C TYR A 86 36.30 -10.94 -2.04
N ALA A 87 36.23 -11.86 -3.02
CA ALA A 87 37.07 -13.07 -3.08
C ALA A 87 38.44 -12.82 -3.75
N ARG A 88 38.87 -11.56 -3.91
CA ARG A 88 40.16 -11.16 -4.48
C ARG A 88 41.17 -10.82 -3.40
#